data_AF-A0A1Z5SCD7-F1
#
_entry.id   AF-A0A1Z5SCD7-F1
#
_cell.length_a   1.000
_cell.length_b   1.000
_cell.length_c   1.000
_cell.angle_alpha   90.00
_cell.angle_beta   90.00
_cell.angle_gamma   90.00
#
_symmetry.space_group_name_H-M   'P 1'
#
loop_
_entity.id
_entity.type
_entity.pdbx_description
1 polymer ?
#
loop_
_entity_poly.entity_id
_entity_poly.type
_entity_poly.pdbx_seq_one_letter_code
_entity_poly.pdbx_strand_id
1 'polypeptide(L)'
;MNEKKLPIKRSAELVPLSRDHHNGLLLCWKIRQGINKGIDTDRIAAYTSHVFDTELAPHFELEEQVLFSLIPEDEKFKRAANEHFQLKEIVLTLRHHKATTDTLLSFANLLESHIRYEERDLFNYIERHIQTVQLRIAGEMIEHAYKNACHNDWKDDFWVTDK
;
A
#
# COMPACT_ATOMS: atom_id res chain seq x y z
N MET A 1 -22.50 -11.58 -14.15
CA MET A 1 -21.46 -11.98 -15.11
C MET A 1 -20.15 -11.44 -14.57
N ASN A 2 -19.25 -12.31 -14.09
CA ASN A 2 -17.91 -11.88 -13.65
C ASN A 2 -17.06 -11.66 -14.89
N GLU A 3 -17.02 -10.42 -15.39
CA GLU A 3 -15.98 -10.03 -16.33
C GLU A 3 -14.63 -10.24 -15.65
N LYS A 4 -13.85 -11.14 -16.23
CA LYS A 4 -12.47 -11.39 -15.83
C LYS A 4 -11.68 -10.12 -16.17
N LYS A 5 -11.60 -9.17 -15.22
CA LYS A 5 -10.84 -7.92 -15.39
C LYS A 5 -9.40 -8.27 -15.76
N LEU A 6 -9.01 -7.87 -16.96
CA LEU A 6 -7.62 -7.98 -17.41
C LEU A 6 -6.71 -7.24 -16.42
N PRO A 7 -5.47 -7.71 -16.19
CA PRO A 7 -4.49 -6.99 -15.39
C PRO A 7 -4.35 -5.57 -15.94
N ILE A 8 -4.39 -4.57 -15.05
CA ILE A 8 -4.18 -3.19 -15.48
C ILE A 8 -2.71 -3.06 -15.89
N LYS A 9 -2.48 -2.69 -17.14
CA LYS A 9 -1.13 -2.49 -17.67
C LYS A 9 -0.70 -1.06 -17.35
N ARG A 10 0.38 -0.91 -16.58
CA ARG A 10 0.97 0.37 -16.19
C ARG A 10 2.06 0.81 -17.16
N SER A 11 2.23 2.12 -17.26
CA SER A 11 3.44 2.76 -17.79
C SER A 11 4.67 2.29 -17.01
N ALA A 12 5.83 2.24 -17.68
CA ALA A 12 7.05 1.71 -17.07
C ALA A 12 7.45 2.49 -15.81
N GLU A 13 7.11 3.77 -15.79
CA GLU A 13 7.35 4.74 -14.73
C GLU A 13 6.56 4.43 -13.45
N LEU A 14 5.33 3.90 -13.57
CA LEU A 14 4.48 3.59 -12.41
C LEU A 14 4.53 2.12 -12.00
N VAL A 15 5.12 1.24 -12.82
CA VAL A 15 5.28 -0.18 -12.50
C VAL A 15 5.92 -0.43 -11.13
N PRO A 16 6.96 0.30 -10.67
CA PRO A 16 7.53 0.09 -9.34
C PRO A 16 6.52 0.25 -8.21
N LEU A 17 5.74 1.35 -8.22
CA LEU A 17 4.69 1.60 -7.22
C LEU A 17 3.60 0.51 -7.27
N SER A 18 3.17 0.14 -8.48
CA SER A 18 2.20 -0.96 -8.65
C SER A 18 2.71 -2.34 -8.23
N ARG A 19 4.04 -2.56 -8.15
CA ARG A 19 4.59 -3.80 -7.57
C ARG A 19 4.42 -3.79 -6.05
N ASP A 20 4.65 -2.67 -5.39
CA ASP A 20 4.44 -2.55 -3.94
C ASP A 20 2.97 -2.73 -3.56
N HIS A 21 2.04 -2.27 -4.40
CA HIS A 21 0.61 -2.58 -4.25
C HIS A 21 0.32 -4.08 -4.18
N HIS A 22 1.09 -4.92 -4.87
CA HIS A 22 0.94 -6.37 -4.73
C HIS A 22 1.30 -6.84 -3.31
N ASN A 23 2.37 -6.31 -2.74
CA ASN A 23 2.80 -6.61 -1.37
C ASN A 23 1.79 -6.09 -0.34
N GLY A 24 1.25 -4.87 -0.53
CA GLY A 24 0.18 -4.33 0.29
C GLY A 24 -1.09 -5.19 0.28
N LEU A 25 -1.51 -5.68 -0.89
CA LEU A 25 -2.63 -6.63 -1.00
C LEU A 25 -2.31 -7.98 -0.34
N LEU A 26 -1.06 -8.45 -0.43
CA LEU A 26 -0.62 -9.66 0.25
C LEU A 26 -0.66 -9.48 1.77
N LEU A 27 -0.28 -8.32 2.30
CA LEU A 27 -0.44 -7.98 3.71
C LEU A 27 -1.91 -8.05 4.14
N CYS A 28 -2.83 -7.45 3.37
CA CYS A 28 -4.27 -7.56 3.66
C CYS A 28 -4.72 -9.02 3.72
N TRP A 29 -4.26 -9.87 2.80
CA TRP A 29 -4.54 -11.29 2.83
C TRP A 29 -3.95 -11.97 4.08
N LYS A 30 -2.69 -11.71 4.44
CA LYS A 30 -2.01 -12.29 5.62
C LYS A 30 -2.73 -11.93 6.91
N ILE A 31 -3.16 -10.67 7.07
CA ILE A 31 -3.95 -10.23 8.22
C ILE A 31 -5.23 -11.06 8.34
N ARG A 32 -5.99 -11.18 7.25
CA ARG A 32 -7.24 -11.97 7.23
C ARG A 32 -6.98 -13.45 7.51
N GLN A 33 -5.88 -14.03 7.01
CA GLN A 33 -5.51 -15.40 7.32
C GLN A 33 -5.17 -15.60 8.79
N GLY A 34 -4.39 -14.70 9.40
CA GLY A 34 -4.09 -14.74 10.83
C GLY A 34 -5.34 -14.72 11.69
N ILE A 35 -6.27 -13.80 11.37
CA ILE A 35 -7.57 -13.72 12.05
C ILE A 35 -8.35 -15.03 11.92
N ASN A 36 -8.49 -15.56 10.70
CA ASN A 36 -9.24 -16.79 10.44
C ASN A 36 -8.65 -18.02 11.17
N LYS A 37 -7.33 -18.02 11.39
CA LYS A 37 -6.60 -19.06 12.13
C LYS A 37 -6.65 -18.86 13.65
N GLY A 38 -7.27 -17.80 14.14
CA GLY A 38 -7.29 -17.47 15.57
C GLY A 38 -5.91 -17.10 16.12
N ILE A 39 -5.02 -16.56 15.28
CA ILE A 39 -3.73 -16.04 15.73
C ILE A 39 -3.97 -14.85 16.64
N ASP A 40 -3.15 -14.75 17.70
CA ASP A 40 -3.17 -13.62 18.63
C ASP A 40 -3.09 -12.27 17.88
N THR A 41 -3.99 -11.35 18.22
CA THR A 41 -4.16 -10.10 17.48
C THR A 41 -2.93 -9.20 17.62
N ASP A 42 -2.24 -9.23 18.75
CA ASP A 42 -1.03 -8.42 18.96
C ASP A 42 0.14 -8.95 18.11
N ARG A 43 0.20 -10.27 17.86
CA ARG A 43 1.16 -10.86 16.91
C ARG A 43 0.91 -10.41 15.47
N ILE A 44 -0.34 -10.38 15.03
CA ILE A 44 -0.70 -9.85 13.69
C ILE A 44 -0.40 -8.35 13.60
N ALA A 45 -0.69 -7.60 14.66
CA ALA A 45 -0.42 -6.17 14.74
C ALA A 45 1.07 -5.83 14.69
N ALA A 46 1.93 -6.64 15.33
CA ALA A 46 3.38 -6.49 15.27
C ALA A 46 3.89 -6.63 13.82
N TYR A 47 3.46 -7.68 13.11
CA TYR A 47 3.80 -7.84 11.69
C TYR A 47 3.26 -6.71 10.82
N THR A 48 2.00 -6.32 11.03
CA THR A 48 1.37 -5.22 10.28
C THR A 48 2.13 -3.91 10.48
N SER A 49 2.56 -3.63 11.71
CA SER A 49 3.35 -2.45 12.04
C SER A 49 4.73 -2.48 11.40
N HIS A 50 5.37 -3.65 11.36
CA HIS A 50 6.67 -3.85 10.72
C HIS A 50 6.62 -3.66 9.21
N VAL A 51 5.65 -4.27 8.53
CA VAL A 51 5.44 -4.08 7.07
C VAL A 51 5.07 -2.63 6.77
N PHE A 52 4.31 -1.98 7.65
CA PHE A 52 4.02 -0.56 7.49
C PHE A 52 5.30 0.30 7.48
N ASP A 53 6.21 0.11 8.44
CA ASP A 53 7.44 0.91 8.51
C ASP A 53 8.43 0.60 7.38
N THR A 54 8.51 -0.67 6.97
CA THR A 54 9.53 -1.14 6.02
C THR A 54 9.11 -1.06 4.56
N GLU A 55 7.79 -1.13 4.28
CA GLU A 55 7.27 -1.18 2.91
C GLU A 55 6.26 -0.06 2.63
N LEU A 56 5.18 0.06 3.42
CA LEU A 56 4.08 0.98 3.08
C LEU A 56 4.40 2.46 3.30
N ALA A 57 5.04 2.82 4.42
CA ALA A 57 5.35 4.22 4.71
C ALA A 57 6.37 4.81 3.70
N PRO A 58 7.47 4.11 3.34
CA PRO A 58 8.34 4.56 2.26
C PRO A 58 7.63 4.66 0.90
N HIS A 59 6.72 3.74 0.62
CA HIS A 59 5.90 3.75 -0.59
C HIS A 59 5.00 5.00 -0.66
N PHE A 60 4.24 5.29 0.40
CA PHE A 60 3.40 6.50 0.49
C PHE A 60 4.22 7.78 0.40
N GLU A 61 5.41 7.81 1.01
CA GLU A 61 6.30 8.96 0.92
C GLU A 61 6.74 9.24 -0.53
N LEU A 62 7.06 8.19 -1.30
CA LEU A 62 7.40 8.33 -2.72
C LEU A 62 6.22 8.83 -3.55
N GLU A 63 5.02 8.32 -3.29
CA GLU A 63 3.81 8.80 -3.95
C GLU A 63 3.56 10.27 -3.66
N GLU A 64 3.59 10.68 -2.40
CA GLU A 64 3.35 12.06 -1.99
C GLU A 64 4.40 13.03 -2.53
N GLN A 65 5.69 12.68 -2.43
CA GLN A 65 6.79 13.58 -2.81
C GLN A 65 6.98 13.66 -4.33
N VAL A 66 6.81 12.55 -5.04
CA VAL A 66 7.19 12.45 -6.46
C VAL A 66 5.98 12.43 -7.37
N LEU A 67 5.00 11.58 -7.08
CA LEU A 67 3.90 11.33 -8.00
C LEU A 67 2.79 12.37 -7.84
N PHE A 68 2.37 12.63 -6.61
CA PHE A 68 1.28 13.54 -6.28
C PHE A 68 1.68 15.00 -6.50
N SER A 69 2.98 15.33 -6.46
CA SER A 69 3.48 16.66 -6.80
C SER A 69 3.28 17.04 -8.28
N LEU A 70 2.90 16.09 -9.13
CA LEU A 70 2.58 16.32 -10.55
C LEU A 70 1.12 16.72 -10.79
N ILE A 71 0.22 16.50 -9.82
CA ILE A 71 -1.22 16.77 -9.94
C ILE A 71 -1.65 17.92 -9.02
N PRO A 72 -2.75 18.63 -9.33
CA PRO A 72 -3.31 19.61 -8.40
C PRO A 72 -3.83 18.92 -7.12
N GLU A 73 -3.85 19.67 -6.01
CA GLU A 73 -4.46 19.25 -4.74
C GLU A 73 -6.01 19.23 -4.80
N ASP A 74 -6.55 18.48 -5.75
CA ASP A 74 -7.97 18.28 -5.94
C ASP A 74 -8.51 17.13 -5.08
N GLU A 75 -9.78 16.77 -5.27
CA GLU A 75 -10.42 15.71 -4.49
C GLU A 75 -9.76 14.33 -4.68
N LYS A 76 -9.04 14.09 -5.77
CA LYS A 76 -8.31 12.83 -5.97
C LYS A 76 -7.06 12.77 -5.11
N PHE A 77 -6.27 13.84 -5.16
CA PHE A 77 -5.10 14.02 -4.30
C PHE A 77 -5.50 13.91 -2.82
N LYS A 78 -6.49 14.72 -2.40
CA LYS A 78 -6.90 14.80 -1.00
C LYS A 78 -7.40 13.46 -0.47
N ARG A 79 -8.10 12.69 -1.31
CA ARG A 79 -8.55 11.35 -0.93
C ARG A 79 -7.37 10.43 -0.62
N ALA A 80 -6.40 10.32 -1.54
CA ALA A 80 -5.25 9.44 -1.33
C ALA A 80 -4.43 9.86 -0.10
N ALA A 81 -4.09 11.15 0.01
CA ALA A 81 -3.36 11.68 1.16
C ALA A 81 -4.10 11.48 2.50
N ASN A 82 -5.43 11.64 2.52
CA ASN A 82 -6.23 11.37 3.71
C ASN A 82 -6.27 9.87 4.05
N GLU A 83 -6.38 8.99 3.06
CA GLU A 83 -6.32 7.54 3.28
C GLU A 83 -4.94 7.11 3.82
N HIS A 84 -3.82 7.68 3.35
CA HIS A 84 -2.49 7.48 3.93
C HIS A 84 -2.44 7.90 5.40
N PHE A 85 -2.94 9.09 5.72
CA PHE A 85 -3.03 9.59 7.08
C PHE A 85 -3.83 8.64 7.99
N GLN A 86 -5.00 8.18 7.52
CA GLN A 86 -5.83 7.24 8.27
C GLN A 86 -5.14 5.89 8.52
N LEU A 87 -4.42 5.36 7.53
CA LEU A 87 -3.65 4.11 7.68
C LEU A 87 -2.56 4.27 8.74
N LYS A 88 -1.86 5.40 8.75
CA LYS A 88 -0.85 5.74 9.77
C LYS A 88 -1.46 5.79 11.17
N GLU A 89 -2.60 6.45 11.34
CA GLU A 89 -3.30 6.54 12.63
C GLU A 89 -3.74 5.17 13.16
N ILE A 90 -4.23 4.29 12.26
CA ILE A 90 -4.58 2.92 12.64
C ILE A 90 -3.34 2.15 13.11
N VAL A 91 -2.20 2.30 12.43
CA VAL A 91 -0.95 1.64 12.85
C VAL A 91 -0.43 2.18 14.19
N LEU A 92 -0.54 3.49 14.44
CA LEU A 92 -0.24 4.03 15.77
C LEU A 92 -1.15 3.43 16.84
N THR A 93 -2.44 3.26 16.54
CA THR A 93 -3.39 2.58 17.44
C THR A 93 -2.96 1.15 17.73
N LEU A 94 -2.56 0.38 16.70
CA LEU A 94 -2.06 -0.99 16.84
C LEU A 94 -0.79 -1.11 17.69
N ARG A 95 0.03 -0.05 17.77
CA ARG A 95 1.28 -0.02 18.56
C ARG A 95 1.05 0.33 20.02
N HIS A 96 0.06 1.19 20.30
CA HIS A 96 -0.13 1.76 21.64
C HIS A 96 -1.27 1.12 22.43
N HIS A 97 -2.13 0.35 21.77
CA HIS A 97 -3.26 -0.32 22.39
C HIS A 97 -3.29 -1.79 22.02
N LYS A 98 -3.99 -2.59 22.84
CA LYS A 98 -4.24 -3.99 22.52
C LYS A 98 -4.98 -4.08 21.19
N ALA A 99 -4.41 -4.83 20.25
CA ALA A 99 -4.99 -4.98 18.93
C ALA A 99 -6.30 -5.77 19.02
N THR A 100 -7.28 -5.35 18.23
CA THR A 100 -8.54 -6.06 18.07
C THR A 100 -8.66 -6.54 16.63
N THR A 101 -9.47 -7.59 16.43
CA THR A 101 -9.83 -8.05 15.09
C THR A 101 -10.43 -6.91 14.25
N ASP A 102 -11.26 -6.06 14.85
CA ASP A 102 -11.91 -4.94 14.14
C ASP A 102 -10.90 -3.89 13.67
N THR A 103 -9.90 -3.55 14.50
CA THR A 103 -8.83 -2.61 14.12
C THR A 103 -7.99 -3.18 12.96
N LEU A 104 -7.62 -4.46 13.03
CA LEU A 104 -6.86 -5.14 11.97
C LEU A 104 -7.65 -5.26 10.66
N LEU A 105 -8.94 -5.58 10.73
CA LEU A 105 -9.82 -5.62 9.55
C LEU A 105 -10.04 -4.24 8.96
N SER A 106 -10.15 -3.21 9.81
CA SER A 106 -10.28 -1.81 9.36
C SER A 106 -9.05 -1.39 8.56
N PHE A 107 -7.84 -1.69 9.07
CA PHE A 107 -6.59 -1.46 8.33
C PHE A 107 -6.59 -2.19 6.97
N ALA A 108 -6.84 -3.50 6.97
CA ALA A 108 -6.79 -4.31 5.75
C ALA A 108 -7.83 -3.88 4.71
N ASN A 109 -9.04 -3.50 5.14
CA ASN A 109 -10.09 -3.01 4.26
C ASN A 109 -9.74 -1.64 3.67
N LEU A 110 -9.21 -0.72 4.49
CA LEU A 110 -8.82 0.61 4.05
C LEU A 110 -7.68 0.52 3.03
N LEU A 111 -6.61 -0.23 3.35
CA LEU A 111 -5.46 -0.41 2.46
C LEU A 111 -5.86 -1.06 1.13
N GLU A 112 -6.70 -2.10 1.17
CA GLU A 112 -7.19 -2.74 -0.06
C GLU A 112 -8.04 -1.78 -0.91
N SER A 113 -8.91 -0.98 -0.28
CA SER A 113 -9.73 0.02 -0.97
C SER A 113 -8.88 1.13 -1.59
N HIS A 114 -7.89 1.59 -0.84
CA HIS A 114 -6.93 2.61 -1.23
C HIS A 114 -6.11 2.18 -2.46
N ILE A 115 -5.45 1.02 -2.40
CA ILE A 115 -4.69 0.46 -3.54
C ILE A 115 -5.59 0.31 -4.78
N ARG A 116 -6.84 -0.13 -4.60
CA ARG A 116 -7.78 -0.26 -5.72
C ARG A 116 -8.14 1.07 -6.34
N TYR A 117 -8.31 2.10 -5.52
CA TYR A 117 -8.59 3.46 -5.98
C TYR A 117 -7.40 4.03 -6.74
N GLU A 118 -6.19 3.89 -6.20
CA GLU A 118 -5.00 4.43 -6.86
C GLU A 118 -4.77 3.79 -8.21
N GLU A 119 -4.81 2.45 -8.25
CA GLU A 119 -4.70 1.73 -9.51
C GLU A 119 -5.81 2.13 -10.48
N ARG A 120 -7.08 2.06 -10.08
CA ARG A 120 -8.18 2.18 -11.05
C ARG A 120 -8.50 3.61 -11.46
N ASP A 121 -8.20 4.56 -10.60
CA ASP A 121 -8.65 5.94 -10.75
C ASP A 121 -7.47 6.91 -10.79
N LEU A 122 -6.60 6.91 -9.77
CA LEU A 122 -5.54 7.93 -9.64
C LEU A 122 -4.43 7.77 -10.68
N PHE A 123 -3.81 6.60 -10.76
CA PHE A 123 -2.72 6.33 -11.69
C PHE A 123 -3.19 6.45 -13.13
N ASN A 124 -4.40 5.96 -13.43
CA ASN A 124 -5.03 6.15 -14.73
C ASN A 124 -5.26 7.64 -15.07
N TYR A 125 -5.62 8.45 -14.08
CA TYR A 125 -5.76 9.89 -14.25
C TYR A 125 -4.39 10.53 -14.56
N ILE A 126 -3.36 10.19 -13.79
CA ILE A 126 -2.00 10.71 -13.97
C ILE A 126 -1.45 10.36 -15.35
N GLU A 127 -1.55 9.09 -15.78
CA GLU A 127 -1.07 8.64 -17.09
C GLU A 127 -1.75 9.35 -18.27
N ARG A 128 -2.97 9.86 -18.08
CA ARG A 128 -3.73 10.57 -19.11
C ARG A 128 -3.48 12.08 -19.15
N HIS A 129 -3.12 12.68 -18.03
CA HIS A 129 -3.10 14.15 -17.89
C HIS A 129 -1.70 14.72 -17.70
N ILE A 130 -0.72 13.90 -17.28
CA ILE A 130 0.66 14.34 -17.06
C ILE A 130 1.49 14.12 -18.33
N GLN A 131 2.35 15.10 -18.64
CA GLN A 131 3.21 15.02 -19.81
C GLN A 131 4.22 13.87 -19.67
N THR A 132 4.47 13.15 -20.76
CA THR A 132 5.38 11.99 -20.79
C THR A 132 6.77 12.30 -20.24
N VAL A 133 7.28 13.52 -20.45
CA VAL A 133 8.59 13.93 -19.91
C VAL A 133 8.59 14.06 -18.39
N GLN A 134 7.53 14.62 -17.81
CA GLN A 134 7.40 14.78 -16.35
C GLN A 134 7.23 13.40 -15.69
N LEU A 135 6.40 12.55 -16.28
CA LEU A 135 6.18 11.19 -15.78
C LEU A 135 7.46 10.34 -15.84
N ARG A 136 8.26 10.49 -16.90
CA ARG A 136 9.56 9.82 -17.02
C ARG A 136 10.55 10.26 -15.94
N ILE A 137 10.66 11.55 -15.66
CA ILE A 137 11.53 12.07 -14.59
C ILE A 137 11.09 11.51 -13.24
N ALA A 138 9.78 11.50 -12.97
CA ALA A 138 9.23 10.90 -11.76
C ALA A 138 9.56 9.41 -11.66
N GLY A 139 9.38 8.65 -12.75
CA GLY A 139 9.76 7.23 -12.80
C GLY A 139 11.24 6.98 -12.52
N GLU A 140 12.14 7.83 -13.05
CA GLU A 140 13.58 7.76 -12.77
C GLU A 140 13.89 8.02 -11.29
N MET A 141 13.20 8.97 -10.65
CA MET A 141 13.34 9.26 -9.21
C MET A 141 12.83 8.11 -8.34
N ILE A 142 11.66 7.55 -8.68
CA ILE A 142 11.07 6.40 -8.00
C ILE A 142 12.01 5.19 -8.08
N GLU A 143 12.48 4.84 -9.28
CA GLU A 143 13.41 3.73 -9.49
C GLU A 143 14.73 3.90 -8.72
N HIS A 144 15.23 5.15 -8.62
CA HIS A 144 16.42 5.43 -7.82
C HIS A 144 16.18 5.19 -6.32
N ALA A 145 15.03 5.59 -5.78
CA ALA A 145 14.69 5.35 -4.39
C ALA A 145 14.64 3.85 -4.06
N TYR A 146 14.03 3.03 -4.93
CA TYR A 146 13.94 1.58 -4.73
C TYR A 146 15.28 0.86 -4.71
N LYS A 147 16.29 1.34 -5.45
CA LYS A 147 17.65 0.75 -5.42
C LYS A 147 18.32 0.87 -4.06
N ASN A 148 17.86 1.79 -3.22
CA ASN A 148 18.39 2.05 -1.88
C ASN A 148 17.47 1.52 -0.76
N ALA A 149 16.36 0.86 -1.11
CA ALA A 149 15.41 0.37 -0.13
C ALA A 149 15.97 -0.81 0.69
N CYS A 150 15.69 -0.81 2.00
CA CYS A 150 15.99 -1.92 2.88
C CYS A 150 14.98 -3.06 2.70
N HIS A 151 15.40 -4.31 2.95
CA HIS A 151 14.55 -5.48 2.76
C HIS A 151 13.80 -5.83 4.04
N ASN A 152 12.58 -6.35 3.90
CA ASN A 152 11.83 -6.91 5.01
C ASN A 152 12.54 -8.17 5.55
N ASP A 153 12.89 -8.16 6.84
CA ASP A 153 13.61 -9.23 7.53
C ASP A 153 12.73 -10.03 8.52
N TRP A 154 11.40 -9.89 8.40
CA TRP A 154 10.45 -10.58 9.28
C TRP A 154 10.55 -12.10 9.15
N LYS A 155 10.58 -12.80 10.29
CA LYS A 155 10.80 -14.26 10.35
C LYS A 155 9.60 -15.06 10.86
N ASP A 156 8.55 -14.37 11.29
CA ASP A 156 7.40 -14.99 11.94
C ASP A 156 6.21 -15.14 10.97
N ASP A 157 6.21 -16.23 10.21
CA ASP A 157 5.21 -16.51 9.17
C ASP A 157 3.89 -17.08 9.73
N PHE A 158 3.20 -16.32 10.60
CA PHE A 158 1.97 -16.78 11.27
C PHE A 158 0.80 -17.15 10.33
N TRP A 159 0.87 -16.75 9.06
CA TRP A 159 -0.15 -16.99 8.04
C TRP A 159 0.00 -18.36 7.34
N VAL A 160 1.11 -19.07 7.54
CA VAL A 160 1.35 -20.37 6.90
C VAL A 160 0.50 -21.44 7.58
N THR A 161 0.13 -22.48 6.83
CA THR A 161 -0.48 -23.70 7.39
C THR A 161 0.65 -24.69 7.60
N ASP A 162 0.82 -25.19 8.83
CA ASP A 162 1.67 -26.36 9.05
C ASP A 162 1.19 -27.46 8.09
N LYS A 163 2.13 -28.02 7.32
CA LYS A 163 1.87 -29.13 6.40
C LYS A 163 1.73 -30.44 7.17
#